data_AF-A0A9X3EZL7-F1
#
_entry.id   AF-A0A9X3EZL7-F1
#
_cell.length_a   1.000
_cell.length_b   1.000
_cell.length_c   1.000
_cell.angle_alpha   90.00
_cell.angle_beta   90.00
_cell.angle_gamma   90.00
#
_symmetry.space_group_name_H-M   'P 1'
#
loop_
_entity.id
_entity.type
_entity.pdbx_description
1 polymer ?
#
loop_
_entity_poly.entity_id
_entity_poly.type
_entity_poly.pdbx_seq_one_letter_code
_entity_poly.pdbx_strand_id
1 'polypeptide(L)'
;MQEDRTIEEPAHEAHTWLANLARELFQTEQSAQRHPRLEAERLGDVPPAHCLRAIAAHAESALADLPRLAAQHDLPVSTGGRAVGTAFSVVRNQVADMFLSLERSYRGTLLGMRHGVDLMILFEQVARRDGAVELADWCAAWLERRVALLQEAEQALAWFAEHPERALEAATHRPLARAFRATVAGIEHLADRLRQPRQARASVTRGSEQRAG
;
A
#
# COMPACT_ATOMS: atom_id res chain seq x y z
N MET A 1 14.37 -43.16 -20.77
CA MET A 1 15.09 -42.65 -19.60
C MET A 1 14.68 -41.20 -19.45
N GLN A 2 13.59 -40.97 -18.73
CA GLN A 2 12.86 -39.71 -18.71
C GLN A 2 12.24 -39.59 -17.32
N GLU A 3 13.06 -39.21 -16.35
CA GLU A 3 12.67 -38.95 -14.97
C GLU A 3 13.82 -38.13 -14.35
N ASP A 4 13.77 -36.82 -14.54
CA ASP A 4 14.61 -35.87 -13.79
C ASP A 4 13.99 -34.46 -13.79
N ARG A 5 12.69 -34.38 -13.51
CA ARG A 5 11.94 -33.12 -13.33
C ARG A 5 10.78 -33.35 -12.38
N THR A 6 10.99 -33.39 -11.06
CA THR A 6 9.85 -33.27 -10.11
C THR A 6 10.18 -33.06 -8.62
N ILE A 7 11.38 -32.61 -8.22
CA ILE A 7 11.66 -32.40 -6.77
C ILE A 7 12.03 -30.95 -6.42
N GLU A 8 12.59 -30.16 -7.34
CA GLU A 8 13.00 -28.76 -7.04
C GLU A 8 11.90 -27.70 -7.25
N GLU A 9 10.90 -27.95 -8.10
CA GLU A 9 9.81 -27.01 -8.41
C GLU A 9 9.00 -26.52 -7.18
N PRO A 10 8.51 -27.38 -6.28
CA PRO A 10 7.61 -26.93 -5.20
C PRO A 10 8.30 -26.07 -4.13
N ALA A 11 9.59 -26.31 -3.87
CA ALA A 11 10.36 -25.51 -2.92
C ALA A 11 10.67 -24.11 -3.47
N HIS A 12 10.94 -24.00 -4.77
CA HIS A 12 11.19 -22.73 -5.45
C HIS A 12 9.92 -21.86 -5.54
N GLU A 13 8.76 -22.47 -5.80
CA GLU A 13 7.47 -21.78 -5.81
C GLU A 13 7.09 -21.24 -4.42
N ALA A 14 7.29 -22.03 -3.37
CA ALA A 14 7.03 -21.62 -1.99
C ALA A 14 7.88 -20.41 -1.57
N HIS A 15 9.19 -20.45 -1.84
CA HIS A 15 10.10 -19.35 -1.53
C HIS A 15 9.77 -18.09 -2.36
N THR A 16 9.41 -18.25 -3.64
CA THR A 16 8.97 -17.14 -4.49
C THR A 16 7.70 -16.48 -3.94
N TRP A 17 6.75 -17.27 -3.44
CA TRP A 17 5.54 -16.77 -2.82
C TRP A 17 5.85 -16.00 -1.52
N LEU A 18 6.68 -16.55 -0.64
CA LEU A 18 7.11 -15.87 0.59
C LEU A 18 7.83 -14.55 0.28
N ALA A 19 8.66 -14.51 -0.77
CA ALA A 19 9.32 -13.29 -1.22
C ALA A 19 8.34 -12.22 -1.74
N ASN A 20 7.24 -12.63 -2.40
CA ASN A 20 6.20 -11.70 -2.84
C ASN A 20 5.43 -11.13 -1.64
N LEU A 21 5.04 -11.98 -0.69
CA LEU A 21 4.39 -11.56 0.55
C LEU A 21 5.28 -10.61 1.37
N ALA A 22 6.59 -10.86 1.44
CA ALA A 22 7.53 -9.98 2.12
C ALA A 22 7.51 -8.56 1.52
N ARG A 23 7.52 -8.42 0.18
CA ARG A 23 7.44 -7.10 -0.47
C ARG A 23 6.13 -6.38 -0.16
N GLU A 24 5.01 -7.11 -0.22
CA GLU A 24 3.69 -6.57 0.10
C GLU A 24 3.60 -6.16 1.58
N LEU A 25 4.24 -6.91 2.48
CA LEU A 25 4.29 -6.60 3.90
C LEU A 25 5.05 -5.31 4.16
N PHE A 26 6.21 -5.11 3.54
CA PHE A 26 6.94 -3.84 3.63
C PHE A 26 6.12 -2.65 3.14
N GLN A 27 5.39 -2.81 2.02
CA GLN A 27 4.54 -1.76 1.48
C GLN A 27 3.38 -1.46 2.44
N THR A 28 2.78 -2.49 3.00
CA THR A 28 1.66 -2.39 3.93
C THR A 28 2.08 -1.74 5.25
N GLU A 29 3.23 -2.11 5.82
CA GLU A 29 3.73 -1.47 7.05
C GLU A 29 4.15 -0.01 6.81
N GLN A 30 4.72 0.33 5.64
CA GLN A 30 4.95 1.74 5.27
C GLN A 30 3.63 2.52 5.20
N SER A 31 2.58 1.90 4.67
CA SER A 31 1.23 2.50 4.67
C SER A 31 0.69 2.67 6.09
N ALA A 32 0.85 1.66 6.94
CA ALA A 32 0.42 1.66 8.34
C ALA A 32 1.22 2.62 9.23
N GLN A 33 2.45 2.95 8.87
CA GLN A 33 3.21 4.01 9.53
C GLN A 33 2.68 5.39 9.12
N ARG A 34 2.44 5.61 7.83
CA ARG A 34 2.17 6.96 7.30
C ARG A 34 0.70 7.38 7.39
N HIS A 35 -0.23 6.53 6.97
CA HIS A 35 -1.64 6.92 6.85
C HIS A 35 -2.31 7.17 8.21
N PRO A 36 -2.14 6.30 9.22
CA PRO A 36 -2.68 6.57 10.55
C PRO A 36 -2.11 7.86 11.18
N ARG A 37 -0.84 8.21 10.93
CA ARG A 37 -0.28 9.51 11.37
C ARG A 37 -1.03 10.69 10.76
N LEU A 38 -1.16 10.69 9.43
CA LEU A 38 -1.85 11.77 8.72
C LEU A 38 -3.31 11.89 9.15
N GLU A 39 -3.99 10.77 9.39
CA GLU A 39 -5.37 10.78 9.83
C GLU A 39 -5.50 11.24 11.29
N ALA A 40 -4.59 10.83 12.17
CA ALA A 40 -4.52 11.33 13.54
C ALA A 40 -4.24 12.83 13.63
N GLU A 41 -3.44 13.38 12.72
CA GLU A 41 -3.19 14.82 12.62
C GLU A 41 -4.47 15.59 12.27
N ARG A 42 -5.28 15.06 11.34
CA ARG A 42 -6.57 15.66 10.96
C ARG A 42 -7.58 15.63 12.10
N LEU A 43 -7.61 14.52 12.84
CA LEU A 43 -8.50 14.34 13.99
C LEU A 43 -8.09 15.20 15.19
N GLY A 44 -6.82 15.62 15.29
CA GLY A 44 -6.33 16.41 16.41
C GLY A 44 -6.11 15.56 17.66
N ASP A 45 -6.43 16.09 18.84
CA ASP A 45 -6.18 15.42 20.11
C ASP A 45 -7.46 14.79 20.69
N VAL A 46 -7.87 13.67 20.09
CA VAL A 46 -9.09 12.93 20.43
C VAL A 46 -8.80 11.43 20.49
N PRO A 47 -9.62 10.61 21.17
CA PRO A 47 -9.33 9.18 21.36
C PRO A 47 -9.04 8.41 20.06
N PRO A 48 -9.82 8.56 18.97
CA PRO A 48 -9.50 7.92 17.68
C PRO A 48 -8.09 8.26 17.15
N ALA A 49 -7.64 9.50 17.35
CA ALA A 49 -6.31 9.94 16.91
C ALA A 49 -5.20 9.25 17.73
N HIS A 50 -5.41 9.04 19.03
CA HIS A 50 -4.45 8.33 19.89
C HIS A 50 -4.26 6.89 19.43
N CYS A 51 -5.35 6.18 19.11
CA CYS A 51 -5.29 4.82 18.58
C CYS A 51 -4.50 4.74 17.27
N LEU A 52 -4.74 5.68 16.34
CA LEU A 52 -4.01 5.72 15.07
C LEU A 52 -2.52 6.03 15.24
N ARG A 53 -2.15 6.90 16.20
CA ARG A 53 -0.74 7.15 16.54
C ARG A 53 -0.07 5.89 17.09
N ALA A 54 -0.75 5.15 17.95
CA ALA A 54 -0.24 3.90 18.50
C ALA A 54 -0.04 2.85 17.40
N ILE A 55 -0.98 2.74 16.45
CA ILE A 55 -0.84 1.89 15.25
C ILE A 55 0.39 2.31 14.45
N ALA A 56 0.56 3.59 14.16
CA ALA A 56 1.71 4.08 13.40
C ALA A 56 3.05 3.84 14.10
N ALA A 57 3.10 4.01 15.43
CA ALA A 57 4.29 3.74 16.22
C ALA A 57 4.67 2.25 16.18
N HIS A 58 3.68 1.35 16.27
CA HIS A 58 3.92 -0.08 16.11
C HIS A 58 4.42 -0.44 14.69
N ALA A 59 3.87 0.20 13.64
CA ALA A 59 4.34 0.00 12.27
C ALA A 59 5.79 0.48 12.07
N GLU A 60 6.17 1.60 12.69
CA GLU A 60 7.54 2.08 12.68
C GLU A 60 8.51 1.11 13.35
N SER A 61 8.13 0.52 14.49
CA SER A 61 8.92 -0.53 15.14
C SER A 61 9.07 -1.74 14.22
N ALA A 62 7.98 -2.21 13.60
CA ALA A 62 8.01 -3.35 12.69
C ALA A 62 8.93 -3.09 11.48
N LEU A 63 8.90 -1.89 10.91
CA LEU A 63 9.78 -1.50 9.80
C LEU A 63 11.26 -1.42 10.19
N ALA A 64 11.58 -1.20 11.46
CA ALA A 64 12.95 -1.26 11.94
C ALA A 64 13.49 -2.71 11.99
N ASP A 65 12.62 -3.66 12.32
CA ASP A 65 12.98 -5.08 12.47
C ASP A 65 13.00 -5.84 11.12
N LEU A 66 12.04 -5.54 10.26
CA LEU A 66 11.78 -6.28 9.01
C LEU A 66 13.00 -6.44 8.09
N PRO A 67 13.87 -5.42 7.86
CA PRO A 67 15.05 -5.58 7.01
C PRO A 67 16.01 -6.66 7.48
N ARG A 68 16.23 -6.75 8.80
CA ARG A 68 17.11 -7.77 9.40
C ARG A 68 16.50 -9.16 9.21
N LEU A 69 15.23 -9.31 9.57
CA LEU A 69 14.51 -10.58 9.46
C LEU A 69 14.43 -11.06 8.01
N ALA A 70 14.13 -10.16 7.06
CA ALA A 70 14.12 -10.50 5.64
C ALA A 70 15.50 -10.97 5.17
N ALA A 71 16.58 -10.29 5.55
CA ALA A 71 17.94 -10.69 5.17
C ALA A 71 18.34 -12.06 5.74
N GLN A 72 17.90 -12.41 6.95
CA GLN A 72 18.21 -13.73 7.56
C GLN A 72 17.54 -14.91 6.84
N HIS A 73 16.48 -14.64 6.07
CA HIS A 73 15.68 -15.65 5.38
C HIS A 73 15.77 -15.55 3.85
N ASP A 74 16.79 -14.86 3.32
CA ASP A 74 16.99 -14.60 1.89
C ASP A 74 15.77 -13.95 1.21
N LEU A 75 14.99 -13.18 1.97
CA LEU A 75 13.82 -12.46 1.50
C LEU A 75 14.20 -11.06 1.00
N PRO A 76 13.44 -10.50 0.05
CA PRO A 76 13.71 -9.17 -0.48
C PRO A 76 13.60 -8.10 0.61
N VAL A 77 14.72 -7.45 0.92
CA VAL A 77 14.77 -6.25 1.74
C VAL A 77 14.35 -5.07 0.87
N SER A 78 13.14 -4.53 1.07
CA SER A 78 12.71 -3.36 0.30
C SER A 78 13.24 -2.06 0.93
N THR A 79 14.54 -1.82 0.86
CA THR A 79 15.11 -0.49 1.10
C THR A 79 14.91 0.36 -0.15
N GLY A 80 13.72 0.95 -0.31
CA GLY A 80 13.44 2.06 -1.24
C GLY A 80 14.00 1.91 -2.66
N GLY A 81 13.41 1.04 -3.48
CA GLY A 81 13.71 0.92 -4.92
C GLY A 81 12.44 1.08 -5.75
N ARG A 82 12.39 2.13 -6.57
CA ARG A 82 11.32 2.43 -7.53
C ARG A 82 11.01 1.22 -8.41
N ALA A 83 9.70 1.02 -8.64
CA ALA A 83 9.07 0.20 -9.67
C ALA A 83 8.94 -1.32 -9.42
N VAL A 84 7.76 -1.73 -8.93
CA VAL A 84 6.89 -2.66 -9.67
C VAL A 84 5.46 -2.09 -9.59
N GLY A 85 4.97 -1.62 -10.73
CA GLY A 85 3.58 -1.24 -10.86
C GLY A 85 2.72 -2.48 -10.97
N THR A 86 1.84 -2.68 -9.97
CA THR A 86 0.41 -3.04 -10.09
C THR A 86 -0.19 -3.24 -8.70
N ALA A 87 -0.34 -2.16 -7.93
CA ALA A 87 -1.30 -2.06 -6.81
C ALA A 87 -2.17 -0.80 -6.95
N PHE A 88 -2.46 -0.41 -8.21
CA PHE A 88 -3.13 0.84 -8.55
C PHE A 88 -4.66 0.83 -8.33
N SER A 89 -5.25 -0.24 -7.81
CA SER A 89 -6.70 -0.28 -7.51
C SER A 89 -7.03 0.13 -6.07
N VAL A 90 -6.15 -0.13 -5.09
CA VAL A 90 -6.41 0.23 -3.70
C VAL A 90 -6.12 1.72 -3.46
N VAL A 91 -5.03 2.23 -4.05
CA VAL A 91 -4.69 3.66 -3.95
C VAL A 91 -5.73 4.56 -4.63
N ARG A 92 -6.36 4.10 -5.72
CA ARG A 92 -7.40 4.89 -6.42
C ARG A 92 -8.70 5.01 -5.62
N ASN A 93 -9.06 4.01 -4.82
CA ASN A 93 -10.17 4.12 -3.87
C ASN A 93 -9.79 4.98 -2.65
N GLN A 94 -8.55 4.90 -2.16
CA GLN A 94 -8.05 5.71 -1.03
C GLN A 94 -7.98 7.22 -1.32
N VAL A 95 -7.92 7.64 -2.58
CA VAL A 95 -7.98 9.07 -2.96
C VAL A 95 -9.42 9.60 -2.95
N ALA A 96 -10.42 8.75 -3.16
CA ALA A 96 -11.82 9.13 -3.01
C ALA A 96 -12.17 9.46 -1.55
N ASP A 97 -11.45 8.85 -0.59
CA ASP A 97 -11.61 9.10 0.86
C ASP A 97 -11.24 10.53 1.29
N MET A 98 -10.48 11.28 0.49
CA MET A 98 -10.17 12.70 0.78
C MET A 98 -11.38 13.64 0.70
N PHE A 99 -12.49 13.19 0.12
CA PHE A 99 -13.78 13.91 0.10
C PHE A 99 -14.78 13.36 1.11
N LEU A 100 -14.39 12.36 1.90
CA LEU A 100 -15.24 11.78 2.92
C LEU A 100 -15.12 12.58 4.22
N SER A 101 -16.13 12.39 5.07
CA SER A 101 -16.12 12.94 6.42
C SER A 101 -15.05 12.25 7.28
N LEU A 102 -14.63 12.87 8.38
CA LEU A 102 -13.60 12.33 9.28
C LEU A 102 -13.91 10.88 9.73
N GLU A 103 -15.17 10.56 10.05
CA GLU A 103 -15.56 9.19 10.43
C GLU A 103 -15.30 8.16 9.32
N ARG A 104 -15.65 8.51 8.07
CA ARG A 104 -15.48 7.63 6.92
C ARG A 104 -14.02 7.44 6.57
N SER A 105 -13.23 8.51 6.62
CA SER A 105 -11.78 8.47 6.41
C SER A 105 -11.08 7.62 7.48
N TYR A 106 -11.50 7.75 8.73
CA TYR A 106 -11.03 6.90 9.83
C TYR A 106 -11.34 5.41 9.58
N ARG A 107 -12.57 5.08 9.19
CA ARG A 107 -12.95 3.69 8.84
C ARG A 107 -12.21 3.14 7.63
N GLY A 108 -11.97 3.96 6.61
CA GLY A 108 -11.15 3.58 5.46
C GLY A 108 -9.72 3.23 5.90
N THR A 109 -9.17 4.00 6.84
CA THR A 109 -7.86 3.71 7.45
C THR A 109 -7.87 2.37 8.19
N LEU A 110 -8.89 2.09 9.01
CA LEU A 110 -9.02 0.80 9.72
C LEU A 110 -9.14 -0.39 8.76
N LEU A 111 -9.88 -0.25 7.65
CA LEU A 111 -9.97 -1.28 6.63
C LEU A 111 -8.61 -1.61 6.03
N GLY A 112 -7.80 -0.59 5.74
CA GLY A 112 -6.41 -0.78 5.29
C GLY A 112 -5.55 -1.51 6.32
N MET A 113 -5.74 -1.25 7.62
CA MET A 113 -4.97 -1.93 8.66
C MET A 113 -5.39 -3.40 8.83
N ARG A 114 -6.68 -3.71 8.68
CA ARG A 114 -7.17 -5.10 8.69
C ARG A 114 -6.59 -5.92 7.54
N HIS A 115 -6.50 -5.33 6.35
CA HIS A 115 -5.80 -5.97 5.23
C HIS A 115 -4.34 -6.34 5.57
N GLY A 116 -3.62 -5.47 6.30
CA GLY A 116 -2.28 -5.80 6.78
C GLY A 116 -2.22 -6.94 7.79
N VAL A 117 -3.24 -7.08 8.64
CA VAL A 117 -3.39 -8.26 9.52
C VAL A 117 -3.59 -9.53 8.70
N ASP A 118 -4.48 -9.51 7.71
CA ASP A 118 -4.72 -10.66 6.84
C ASP A 118 -3.44 -11.09 6.11
N LEU A 119 -2.67 -10.13 5.61
CA LEU A 119 -1.38 -10.36 4.97
C LEU A 119 -0.37 -10.98 5.95
N MET A 120 -0.29 -10.48 7.18
CA MET A 120 0.62 -11.03 8.19
C MET A 120 0.23 -12.45 8.59
N ILE A 121 -1.06 -12.78 8.68
CA ILE A 121 -1.52 -14.17 8.92
C ILE A 121 -1.03 -15.09 7.80
N LEU A 122 -1.19 -14.70 6.54
CA LEU A 122 -0.70 -15.50 5.41
C LEU A 122 0.82 -15.66 5.46
N PHE A 123 1.54 -14.59 5.73
CA PHE A 123 3.00 -14.60 5.82
C PHE A 123 3.51 -15.50 6.94
N GLU A 124 2.89 -15.44 8.12
CA GLU A 124 3.18 -16.30 9.27
C GLU A 124 3.01 -17.78 8.96
N GLN A 125 1.90 -18.14 8.31
CA GLN A 125 1.60 -19.53 7.96
C GLN A 125 2.61 -20.10 6.94
N VAL A 126 2.99 -19.29 5.94
CA VAL A 126 4.02 -19.69 4.98
C VAL A 126 5.38 -19.81 5.66
N ALA A 127 5.76 -18.86 6.52
CA ALA A 127 6.99 -18.93 7.28
C ALA A 127 7.07 -20.19 8.17
N ARG A 128 5.99 -20.55 8.86
CA ARG A 128 5.93 -21.79 9.65
C ARG A 128 6.09 -23.03 8.79
N ARG A 129 5.36 -23.09 7.67
CA ARG A 129 5.43 -24.24 6.75
C ARG A 129 6.84 -24.44 6.19
N ASP A 130 7.54 -23.34 5.92
CA ASP A 130 8.89 -23.36 5.36
C ASP A 130 9.97 -23.53 6.47
N GLY A 131 9.57 -23.72 7.74
CA GLY A 131 10.47 -23.96 8.87
C GLY A 131 11.20 -22.72 9.39
N ALA A 132 10.81 -21.52 8.95
CA ALA A 132 11.36 -20.24 9.40
C ALA A 132 10.79 -19.84 10.77
N VAL A 133 11.17 -20.57 11.83
CA VAL A 133 10.60 -20.43 13.18
C VAL A 133 10.77 -19.02 13.76
N GLU A 134 11.95 -18.41 13.67
CA GLU A 134 12.19 -17.03 14.18
C GLU A 134 11.25 -16.01 13.50
N LEU A 135 11.09 -16.12 12.18
CA LEU A 135 10.20 -15.25 11.41
C LEU A 135 8.74 -15.45 11.81
N ALA A 136 8.29 -16.70 11.94
CA ALA A 136 6.93 -17.02 12.35
C ALA A 136 6.61 -16.52 13.77
N ASP A 137 7.55 -16.64 14.70
CA ASP A 137 7.38 -16.18 16.07
C ASP A 137 7.33 -14.65 16.16
N TRP A 138 8.15 -13.95 15.35
CA TRP A 138 8.03 -12.50 15.20
C TRP A 138 6.67 -12.10 14.62
N CYS A 139 6.16 -12.82 13.62
CA CYS A 139 4.84 -12.55 13.05
C CYS A 139 3.72 -12.75 14.09
N ALA A 140 3.81 -13.80 14.91
CA ALA A 140 2.85 -14.06 15.97
C ALA A 140 2.81 -12.94 17.01
N ALA A 141 3.98 -12.46 17.46
CA ALA A 141 4.09 -11.33 18.37
C ALA A 141 3.55 -10.02 17.75
N TRP A 142 3.86 -9.79 16.47
CA TRP A 142 3.30 -8.65 15.73
C TRP A 142 1.77 -8.73 15.66
N LEU A 143 1.21 -9.91 15.38
CA LEU A 143 -0.24 -10.15 15.26
C LEU A 143 -0.96 -9.88 16.56
N GLU A 144 -0.46 -10.44 17.67
CA GLU A 144 -1.01 -10.20 19.01
C GLU A 144 -1.09 -8.70 19.29
N ARG A 145 0.00 -7.97 19.03
CA ARG A 145 0.05 -6.53 19.30
C ARG A 145 -0.84 -5.72 18.37
N ARG A 146 -0.80 -5.98 17.05
CA ARG A 146 -1.58 -5.22 16.06
C ARG A 146 -3.08 -5.45 16.24
N VAL A 147 -3.50 -6.67 16.51
CA VAL A 147 -4.92 -7.01 16.71
C VAL A 147 -5.48 -6.26 17.91
N ALA A 148 -4.76 -6.23 19.03
CA ALA A 148 -5.18 -5.46 20.20
C ALA A 148 -5.31 -3.96 19.89
N LEU A 149 -4.33 -3.37 19.20
CA LEU A 149 -4.39 -1.95 18.80
C LEU A 149 -5.57 -1.65 17.86
N LEU A 150 -5.91 -2.58 16.96
CA LEU A 150 -7.06 -2.41 16.08
C LEU A 150 -8.39 -2.54 16.83
N GLN A 151 -8.48 -3.45 17.79
CA GLN A 151 -9.66 -3.53 18.65
C GLN A 151 -9.90 -2.24 19.43
N GLU A 152 -8.83 -1.63 19.98
CA GLU A 152 -8.92 -0.32 20.63
C GLU A 152 -9.38 0.77 19.64
N ALA A 153 -8.80 0.80 18.44
CA ALA A 153 -9.17 1.76 17.40
C ALA A 153 -10.62 1.59 16.93
N GLU A 154 -11.13 0.36 16.89
CA GLU A 154 -12.52 0.05 16.55
C GLU A 154 -13.47 0.48 17.65
N GLN A 155 -13.13 0.28 18.92
CA GLN A 155 -13.92 0.79 20.05
C GLN A 155 -14.00 2.32 20.04
N ALA A 156 -12.92 3.01 19.62
CA ALA A 156 -12.90 4.45 19.48
C ALA A 156 -13.88 4.99 18.43
N LEU A 157 -14.49 4.14 17.58
CA LEU A 157 -15.57 4.57 16.68
C LEU A 157 -16.78 5.14 17.43
N ALA A 158 -17.02 4.70 18.68
CA ALA A 158 -18.10 5.23 19.51
C ALA A 158 -17.97 6.75 19.72
N TRP A 159 -16.74 7.28 19.74
CA TRP A 159 -16.50 8.72 19.86
C TRP A 159 -17.17 9.53 18.74
N PHE A 160 -17.22 9.02 17.50
CA PHE A 160 -17.89 9.70 16.39
C PHE A 160 -19.41 9.72 16.54
N ALA A 161 -20.00 8.72 17.20
CA ALA A 161 -21.43 8.71 17.49
C ALA A 161 -21.79 9.74 18.57
N GLU A 162 -20.87 10.00 19.50
CA GLU A 162 -21.00 11.02 20.55
C GLU A 162 -20.71 12.44 20.03
N HIS A 163 -19.96 12.58 18.93
CA HIS A 163 -19.53 13.85 18.34
C HIS A 163 -19.90 13.94 16.84
N PRO A 164 -21.20 13.94 16.49
CA PRO A 164 -21.66 13.87 15.10
C PRO A 164 -21.24 15.07 14.25
N GLU A 165 -21.10 16.26 14.85
CA GLU A 165 -20.60 17.45 14.17
C GLU A 165 -19.18 17.24 13.67
N ARG A 166 -18.31 16.65 14.50
CA ARG A 166 -16.95 16.29 14.15
C ARG A 166 -16.92 15.14 13.15
N ALA A 167 -17.78 14.14 13.32
CA ALA A 167 -17.85 12.99 12.42
C ALA A 167 -18.15 13.36 10.97
N LEU A 168 -18.90 14.45 10.75
CA LEU A 168 -19.31 14.96 9.44
C LEU A 168 -18.37 16.01 8.85
N GLU A 169 -17.40 16.52 9.61
CA GLU A 169 -16.39 17.45 9.10
C GLU A 169 -15.62 16.82 7.93
N ALA A 170 -15.37 17.62 6.89
CA ALA A 170 -14.55 17.16 5.77
C ALA A 170 -13.12 16.90 6.26
N ALA A 171 -12.55 15.75 5.91
CA ALA A 171 -11.21 15.36 6.34
C ALA A 171 -10.06 16.25 5.79
N THR A 172 -10.36 17.28 4.97
CA THR A 172 -9.35 18.18 4.38
C THR A 172 -9.51 19.65 4.78
N HIS A 173 -8.42 20.24 5.30
CA HIS A 173 -8.14 21.67 5.13
C HIS A 173 -7.38 21.90 3.81
N ARG A 174 -7.68 23.03 3.15
CA ARG A 174 -7.54 23.32 1.70
C ARG A 174 -6.14 23.32 0.99
N PRO A 175 -4.94 23.23 1.60
CA PRO A 175 -3.68 23.31 0.84
C PRO A 175 -3.27 22.03 0.08
N LEU A 176 -3.44 20.85 0.70
CA LEU A 176 -2.93 19.58 0.17
C LEU A 176 -3.70 19.12 -1.08
N ALA A 177 -4.99 19.47 -1.15
CA ALA A 177 -5.84 19.22 -2.32
C ALA A 177 -5.44 20.04 -3.57
N ARG A 178 -4.70 21.15 -3.42
CA ARG A 178 -4.12 21.89 -4.56
C ARG A 178 -2.83 21.25 -5.06
N ALA A 179 -1.95 20.84 -4.14
CA ALA A 179 -0.71 20.15 -4.48
C ALA A 179 -0.99 18.84 -5.24
N PHE A 180 -1.99 18.08 -4.78
CA PHE A 180 -2.41 16.83 -5.43
C PHE A 180 -3.05 17.05 -6.81
N ARG A 181 -3.88 18.09 -6.99
CA ARG A 181 -4.43 18.45 -8.32
C ARG A 181 -3.34 18.81 -9.33
N ALA A 182 -2.28 19.49 -8.90
CA ALA A 182 -1.14 19.81 -9.76
C ALA A 182 -0.36 18.54 -10.16
N THR A 183 -0.30 17.53 -9.29
CA THR A 183 0.39 16.26 -9.59
C THR A 183 -0.41 15.40 -10.57
N VAL A 184 -1.73 15.32 -10.40
CA VAL A 184 -2.62 14.58 -11.31
C VAL A 184 -2.63 15.21 -12.71
N ALA A 185 -2.75 16.54 -12.80
CA ALA A 185 -2.68 17.25 -14.08
C ALA A 185 -1.31 17.07 -14.78
N GLY A 186 -0.21 16.97 -14.02
CA GLY A 186 1.11 16.69 -14.55
C GLY A 186 1.25 15.28 -15.14
N ILE A 187 0.60 14.28 -14.54
CA ILE A 187 0.59 12.89 -15.00
C ILE A 187 -0.31 12.74 -16.24
N GLU A 188 -1.48 13.39 -16.28
CA GLU A 188 -2.36 13.41 -17.44
C GLU A 188 -1.68 14.05 -18.66
N HIS A 189 -0.98 15.17 -18.46
CA HIS A 189 -0.21 15.81 -19.53
C HIS A 189 0.95 14.94 -20.05
N LEU A 190 1.56 14.13 -19.19
CA LEU A 190 2.60 13.18 -19.57
C LEU A 190 2.01 11.96 -20.32
N ALA A 191 0.86 11.47 -19.88
CA ALA A 191 0.13 10.39 -20.54
C ALA A 191 -0.36 10.80 -21.94
N ASP A 192 -0.86 12.03 -22.11
CA ASP A 192 -1.27 12.56 -23.41
C ASP A 192 -0.09 12.73 -24.37
N ARG A 193 1.09 13.13 -23.87
CA ARG A 193 2.33 13.13 -24.68
C ARG A 193 2.77 11.74 -25.11
N LEU A 194 2.63 10.74 -24.24
CA LEU A 194 3.01 9.36 -24.54
C LEU A 194 1.99 8.65 -25.45
N ARG A 195 0.73 9.09 -25.43
CA ARG A 195 -0.36 8.59 -26.29
C ARG A 195 -0.34 9.19 -27.70
N GLN A 196 0.56 10.14 -28.00
CA GLN A 196 0.86 10.59 -29.37
C GLN A 196 2.15 9.97 -29.93
N PRO A 197 2.13 8.74 -30.49
CA PRO A 197 3.18 8.30 -31.39
C PRO A 197 2.91 8.80 -32.83
N ARG A 198 3.81 9.66 -33.32
CA ARG A 198 4.18 9.87 -34.74
C ARG A 198 3.04 9.91 -35.77
N GLN A 199 2.36 11.04 -35.88
CA GLN A 199 1.86 11.53 -37.17
C GLN A 199 2.82 12.60 -37.72
N ALA A 200 4.04 12.19 -38.07
CA ALA A 200 4.97 13.04 -38.83
C ALA A 200 6.03 12.18 -39.53
N ARG A 201 5.60 11.29 -40.43
CA ARG A 201 6.41 10.74 -41.54
C ARG A 201 5.56 9.83 -42.44
N ALA A 202 4.52 10.40 -43.06
CA ALA A 202 3.81 9.74 -44.16
C ALA A 202 3.05 10.75 -45.02
N SER A 203 3.75 11.75 -45.55
CA SER A 203 3.24 12.57 -46.66
C SER A 203 4.39 13.44 -47.19
N VAL A 204 5.15 12.92 -48.15
CA VAL A 204 5.52 13.55 -49.44
C VAL A 204 6.41 12.52 -50.16
N THR A 205 5.78 11.51 -50.75
CA THR A 205 6.39 10.75 -51.85
C THR A 205 5.24 10.28 -52.74
N ARG A 206 4.76 11.17 -53.60
CA ARG A 206 4.08 10.90 -54.88
C ARG A 206 3.36 12.16 -55.35
N GLY A 207 3.72 12.63 -56.54
CA GLY A 207 2.83 13.48 -57.33
C GLY A 207 3.52 14.59 -58.12
N SER A 208 4.31 14.25 -59.14
CA SER A 208 4.34 15.04 -60.39
C SER A 208 5.12 14.32 -61.51
N GLU A 209 4.57 13.19 -61.97
CA GLU A 209 4.57 12.91 -63.41
C GLU A 209 3.16 13.24 -63.91
N GLN A 210 3.08 13.89 -65.08
CA GLN A 210 1.92 14.35 -65.87
C GLN A 210 1.61 15.85 -65.83
N ARG A 211 2.19 16.58 -66.79
CA ARG A 211 1.44 17.21 -67.89
C ARG A 211 2.39 17.57 -69.03
N ALA A 212 2.25 16.83 -70.14
CA ALA A 212 2.55 17.34 -71.47
C ALA A 212 1.38 18.24 -71.91
N GLY A 213 1.71 19.31 -72.61
CA GLY A 213 0.80 20.34 -73.13
C GLY A 213 1.63 21.56 -73.49
#